data_AF-A0A9D3MPY0-F1
#
_entry.id   AF-A0A9D3MPY0-F1
#
_cell.length_a   1.000
_cell.length_b   1.000
_cell.length_c   1.000
_cell.angle_alpha   90.00
_cell.angle_beta   90.00
_cell.angle_gamma   90.00
#
_symmetry.space_group_name_H-M   'P 1'
#
loop_
_entity.id
_entity.type
_entity.pdbx_description
1 polymer ?
#
loop_
_entity_poly.entity_id
_entity_poly.type
_entity_poly.pdbx_seq_one_letter_code
_entity_poly.pdbx_strand_id
1 'polypeptide(L)'
;MTVTGWVLFAALVLGASSSQVPRAAGSERERNCSTTPYLPPTAVNTTLRLRALRNAMAPLNISAYIIPATDAHLSEYIAERDARTAWISGFTGSAGTAVVTPNQALLWTDSRYWIQAERQMDCNWELVKDPSIRGITDWLITHISEGAEIGFDPFLFSIETFKAYNVRLAPANRTLKSLPDNLVDKVWTDRPPLPPDSIFKLPDSIIERSWQMKVGDIRQQIRDNPYKPTAVLLSALDETAWLFNLRGNDIPYNPFFYSYTLLTLDEIWQVYCSFVHFVVPKPFESLQPP
;
A
#
# COMPACT_ATOMS: atom_id res chain seq x y z
N MET A 1 2.56 13.87 -91.91
CA MET A 1 2.91 15.31 -91.96
C MET A 1 2.06 16.05 -90.94
N THR A 2 2.74 16.72 -90.00
CA THR A 2 2.36 17.85 -89.13
C THR A 2 1.11 17.75 -88.21
N VAL A 3 1.31 17.54 -86.90
CA VAL A 3 1.33 18.49 -85.72
C VAL A 3 -0.03 19.17 -85.44
N THR A 4 -0.70 18.91 -84.31
CA THR A 4 -0.72 19.66 -83.02
C THR A 4 -1.94 19.12 -82.24
N GLY A 5 -2.02 18.90 -80.92
CA GLY A 5 -1.28 19.39 -79.77
C GLY A 5 -2.19 20.28 -78.90
N TRP A 6 -3.00 19.71 -77.99
CA TRP A 6 -3.59 20.42 -76.83
C TRP A 6 -3.76 19.45 -75.65
N VAL A 7 -3.01 19.72 -74.58
CA VAL A 7 -3.12 19.08 -73.26
C VAL A 7 -3.96 20.01 -72.38
N LEU A 8 -5.05 19.51 -71.82
CA LEU A 8 -5.87 20.22 -70.82
C LEU A 8 -5.57 19.66 -69.43
N PHE A 9 -5.00 20.51 -68.58
CA PHE A 9 -4.80 20.28 -67.16
C PHE A 9 -6.14 20.42 -66.42
N ALA A 10 -6.56 19.39 -65.67
CA ALA A 10 -7.66 19.45 -64.73
C ALA A 10 -7.12 19.67 -63.31
N ALA A 11 -7.44 20.82 -62.71
CA ALA A 11 -7.15 21.13 -61.31
C ALA A 11 -8.27 20.59 -60.41
N LEU A 12 -7.94 19.66 -59.52
CA LEU A 12 -8.85 19.11 -58.51
C LEU A 12 -8.80 20.03 -57.27
N VAL A 13 -9.88 20.76 -57.01
CA VAL A 13 -10.05 21.53 -55.76
C VAL A 13 -10.69 20.62 -54.72
N LEU A 14 -9.89 20.16 -53.74
CA LEU A 14 -10.41 19.48 -52.55
C LEU A 14 -10.88 20.52 -51.54
N GLY A 15 -12.20 20.76 -51.50
CA GLY A 15 -12.85 21.48 -50.42
C GLY A 15 -12.91 20.63 -49.16
N ALA A 16 -12.04 20.92 -48.18
CA ALA A 16 -12.13 20.35 -46.85
C ALA A 16 -13.30 21.01 -46.11
N SER A 17 -14.45 20.33 -46.03
CA SER A 17 -15.50 20.69 -45.07
C SER A 17 -15.14 20.07 -43.72
N SER A 18 -14.77 20.93 -42.77
CA SER A 18 -14.59 20.53 -41.37
C SER A 18 -15.97 20.35 -40.75
N SER A 19 -16.49 19.13 -40.81
CA SER A 19 -17.60 18.73 -39.94
C SER A 19 -17.10 18.72 -38.49
N GLN A 20 -17.30 19.82 -37.77
CA GLN A 20 -17.20 19.82 -36.32
C GLN A 20 -18.33 18.94 -35.78
N VAL A 21 -17.97 17.73 -35.35
CA VAL A 21 -18.85 16.90 -34.53
C VAL A 21 -19.06 17.65 -33.21
N PRO A 22 -20.30 17.95 -32.80
CA PRO A 22 -20.54 18.59 -31.52
C PRO A 22 -20.06 17.65 -30.42
N ARG A 23 -19.12 18.12 -29.60
CA ARG A 23 -18.64 17.43 -28.41
C ARG A 23 -19.84 17.29 -27.47
N ALA A 24 -20.33 16.06 -27.31
CA ALA A 24 -21.38 15.76 -26.35
C ALA A 24 -20.98 16.29 -24.97
N ALA A 25 -21.91 16.95 -24.28
CA ALA A 25 -21.78 17.32 -22.88
C ALA A 25 -21.67 16.04 -22.04
N GLY A 26 -20.46 15.47 -21.96
CA GLY A 26 -20.17 14.33 -21.13
C GLY A 26 -20.15 14.78 -19.68
N SER A 27 -20.93 14.12 -18.82
CA SER A 27 -20.83 14.26 -17.37
C SER A 27 -19.36 14.20 -16.96
N GLU A 28 -18.78 15.30 -16.50
CA GLU A 28 -17.41 15.29 -15.98
C GLU A 28 -17.42 14.39 -14.76
N ARG A 29 -16.90 13.16 -14.89
CA ARG A 29 -16.85 12.19 -13.80
C ARG A 29 -15.53 12.24 -13.07
N GLU A 30 -14.48 12.75 -13.71
CA GLU A 30 -13.12 12.89 -13.19
C GLU A 30 -12.85 14.34 -12.78
N ARG A 31 -11.93 14.56 -11.84
CA ARG A 31 -11.53 15.89 -11.42
C ARG A 31 -10.87 16.67 -12.57
N ASN A 32 -11.06 17.97 -12.55
CA ASN A 32 -10.34 18.91 -13.40
C ASN A 32 -9.71 19.96 -12.49
N CYS A 33 -8.39 19.99 -12.40
CA CYS A 33 -7.65 20.90 -11.52
C CYS A 33 -7.13 22.16 -12.23
N SER A 34 -7.72 22.49 -13.38
CA SER A 34 -7.46 23.74 -14.10
C SER A 34 -8.01 24.96 -13.33
N THR A 35 -7.87 26.15 -13.89
CA THR A 35 -8.19 27.46 -13.27
C THR A 35 -9.59 27.56 -12.63
N THR A 36 -10.58 26.77 -13.07
CA THR A 36 -11.84 26.58 -12.34
C THR A 36 -11.95 25.10 -11.98
N PRO A 37 -11.53 24.68 -10.77
CA PRO A 37 -11.42 23.28 -10.46
C PRO A 37 -12.79 22.63 -10.30
N TYR A 38 -13.00 21.52 -10.99
CA TYR A 38 -14.14 20.63 -10.78
C TYR A 38 -13.68 19.42 -9.96
N LEU A 39 -14.41 19.11 -8.89
CA LEU A 39 -14.21 17.92 -8.07
C LEU A 39 -15.48 17.05 -8.12
N PRO A 40 -15.36 15.75 -8.44
CA PRO A 40 -16.48 14.82 -8.37
C PRO A 40 -17.03 14.73 -6.93
N PRO A 41 -18.32 14.37 -6.73
CA PRO A 41 -18.88 14.19 -5.38
C PRO A 41 -18.18 13.12 -4.54
N THR A 42 -17.47 12.19 -5.20
CA THR A 42 -16.65 11.15 -4.56
C THR A 42 -15.28 11.65 -4.12
N ALA A 43 -14.87 12.86 -4.51
CA ALA A 43 -13.58 13.41 -4.14
C ALA A 43 -13.57 13.87 -2.67
N VAL A 44 -12.49 13.55 -1.97
CA VAL A 44 -12.33 13.95 -0.56
C VAL A 44 -11.42 15.16 -0.48
N ASN A 45 -11.84 16.22 0.22
CA ASN A 45 -10.97 17.36 0.51
C ASN A 45 -9.95 16.97 1.61
N THR A 46 -8.68 16.95 1.23
CA THR A 46 -7.53 16.52 2.04
C THR A 46 -6.64 17.67 2.48
N THR A 47 -7.00 18.93 2.20
CA THR A 47 -6.16 20.11 2.51
C THR A 47 -5.75 20.17 3.97
N LEU A 48 -6.67 19.91 4.90
CA LEU A 48 -6.36 19.90 6.34
C LEU A 48 -5.51 18.70 6.74
N ARG A 49 -5.74 17.53 6.15
CA ARG A 49 -4.98 16.30 6.41
C ARG A 49 -3.52 16.46 5.98
N LEU A 50 -3.28 16.97 4.77
CA LEU A 50 -1.95 17.27 4.25
C LEU A 50 -1.23 18.35 5.07
N ARG A 51 -1.94 19.40 5.48
CA ARG A 51 -1.36 20.44 6.35
C ARG A 51 -0.89 19.85 7.68
N ALA A 52 -1.73 19.03 8.32
CA ALA A 52 -1.39 18.39 9.58
C ALA A 52 -0.18 17.45 9.42
N LEU A 53 -0.15 16.63 8.36
CA LEU A 53 0.96 15.73 8.08
C LEU A 53 2.26 16.51 7.86
N ARG A 54 2.25 17.58 7.05
CA ARG A 54 3.43 18.42 6.81
C ARG A 54 3.95 19.08 8.08
N ASN A 55 3.05 19.53 8.96
CA ASN A 55 3.44 20.04 10.28
C ASN A 55 4.11 18.96 11.14
N ALA A 56 3.65 17.70 11.06
CA ALA A 56 4.28 16.57 11.75
C ALA A 56 5.64 16.16 11.14
N MET A 57 5.84 16.37 9.83
CA MET A 57 7.11 16.12 9.13
C MET A 57 8.20 17.14 9.51
N ALA A 58 7.84 18.42 9.66
CA ALA A 58 8.77 19.53 9.90
C ALA A 58 9.79 19.31 11.05
N PRO A 59 9.37 18.92 12.29
CA PRO A 59 10.32 18.72 13.40
C PRO A 59 11.25 17.53 13.19
N LEU A 60 10.93 16.62 12.26
CA LEU A 60 11.73 15.43 11.94
C LEU A 60 12.77 15.70 10.84
N ASN A 61 12.77 16.89 10.25
CA ASN A 61 13.67 17.31 9.16
C ASN A 61 13.67 16.34 7.96
N ILE A 62 12.50 15.80 7.62
CA ILE A 62 12.32 14.95 6.43
C ILE A 62 11.75 15.76 5.27
N SER A 63 12.26 15.52 4.06
CA SER A 63 11.85 16.22 2.84
C SER A 63 10.73 15.50 2.08
N ALA A 64 10.49 14.23 2.41
CA ALA A 64 9.33 13.48 1.94
C ALA A 64 8.93 12.39 2.95
N TYR A 65 7.69 11.95 2.86
CA TYR A 65 7.16 10.81 3.62
C TYR A 65 6.44 9.85 2.68
N ILE A 66 6.84 8.56 2.71
CA ILE A 66 6.29 7.50 1.86
C ILE A 66 5.22 6.73 2.64
N ILE A 67 4.03 6.59 2.04
CA ILE A 67 2.85 5.96 2.64
C ILE A 67 2.32 4.89 1.67
N PRO A 68 2.76 3.63 1.77
CA PRO A 68 2.22 2.54 0.97
C PRO A 68 0.83 2.13 1.45
N ALA A 69 -0.04 1.68 0.54
CA ALA A 69 -1.35 1.12 0.86
C ALA A 69 -1.22 -0.33 1.35
N THR A 70 -0.69 -0.52 2.57
CA THR A 70 -0.52 -1.84 3.19
C THR A 70 -0.55 -1.73 4.72
N ASP A 71 -0.48 -2.87 5.41
CA ASP A 71 -0.38 -2.98 6.86
C ASP A 71 0.97 -3.60 7.29
N ALA A 72 1.13 -3.83 8.60
CA ALA A 72 2.37 -4.37 9.17
C ALA A 72 2.64 -5.85 8.81
N HIS A 73 1.66 -6.52 8.18
CA HIS A 73 1.71 -7.93 7.78
C HIS A 73 1.76 -8.08 6.26
N LEU A 74 1.82 -6.96 5.53
CA LEU A 74 1.81 -6.88 4.08
C LEU A 74 0.57 -7.54 3.46
N SER A 75 -0.58 -7.40 4.12
CA SER A 75 -1.84 -7.97 3.68
C SER A 75 -2.31 -7.38 2.35
N GLU A 76 -2.96 -8.19 1.51
CA GLU A 76 -3.56 -7.73 0.24
C GLU A 76 -4.80 -6.84 0.49
N TYR A 77 -5.66 -7.25 1.41
CA TYR A 77 -6.75 -6.43 1.94
C TYR A 77 -6.39 -6.02 3.35
N ILE A 78 -6.69 -4.77 3.70
CA ILE A 78 -6.33 -4.18 4.98
C ILE A 78 -7.59 -3.77 5.75
N ALA A 79 -7.51 -3.74 7.07
CA ALA A 79 -8.57 -3.18 7.90
C ALA A 79 -8.66 -1.66 7.72
N GLU A 80 -9.83 -1.08 8.01
CA GLU A 80 -10.07 0.36 7.85
C GLU A 80 -9.06 1.23 8.62
N ARG A 81 -8.66 0.78 9.82
CA ARG A 81 -7.64 1.45 10.65
C ARG A 81 -6.26 1.53 10.01
N ASP A 82 -5.94 0.65 9.06
CA ASP A 82 -4.65 0.60 8.38
C ASP A 82 -4.72 1.22 6.97
N ALA A 83 -5.90 1.66 6.53
CA ALA A 83 -6.15 2.34 5.27
C ALA A 83 -5.63 3.79 5.23
N ARG A 84 -4.36 3.99 5.62
CA ARG A 84 -3.68 5.29 5.76
C ARG A 84 -3.60 6.05 4.45
N THR A 85 -3.25 5.38 3.35
CA THR A 85 -3.25 5.98 2.00
C THR A 85 -4.63 6.48 1.62
N ALA A 86 -5.67 5.70 1.91
CA ALA A 86 -7.04 6.10 1.64
C ALA A 86 -7.48 7.28 2.49
N TRP A 87 -7.13 7.30 3.76
CA TRP A 87 -7.44 8.43 4.62
C TRP A 87 -6.67 9.69 4.21
N ILE A 88 -5.36 9.63 3.96
CA ILE A 88 -4.59 10.84 3.65
C ILE A 88 -4.95 11.44 2.27
N SER A 89 -5.31 10.60 1.29
CA SER A 89 -5.51 11.02 -0.11
C SER A 89 -6.96 11.00 -0.61
N GLY A 90 -7.86 10.29 0.07
CA GLY A 90 -9.20 9.99 -0.44
C GLY A 90 -9.27 8.79 -1.39
N PHE A 91 -8.13 8.29 -1.89
CA PHE A 91 -8.08 7.17 -2.83
C PHE A 91 -8.26 5.82 -2.14
N THR A 92 -9.31 5.09 -2.49
CA THR A 92 -9.69 3.81 -1.83
C THR A 92 -9.35 2.56 -2.64
N GLY A 93 -8.49 2.66 -3.66
CA GLY A 93 -8.02 1.47 -4.37
C GLY A 93 -7.07 0.65 -3.51
N SER A 94 -7.00 -0.66 -3.75
CA SER A 94 -6.20 -1.57 -2.92
C SER A 94 -4.70 -1.52 -3.22
N ALA A 95 -4.28 -0.90 -4.32
CA ALA A 95 -2.87 -0.73 -4.66
C ALA A 95 -2.53 0.74 -4.88
N GLY A 96 -1.52 1.23 -4.17
CA GLY A 96 -0.94 2.53 -4.43
C GLY A 96 0.04 2.98 -3.35
N THR A 97 0.91 3.90 -3.72
CA THR A 97 1.88 4.51 -2.80
C THR A 97 1.74 6.01 -2.87
N ALA A 98 1.42 6.63 -1.74
CA ALA A 98 1.41 8.08 -1.61
C ALA A 98 2.81 8.57 -1.19
N VAL A 99 3.25 9.69 -1.76
CA VAL A 99 4.42 10.43 -1.30
C VAL A 99 4.00 11.86 -1.04
N VAL A 100 4.26 12.34 0.17
CA VAL A 100 3.98 13.73 0.56
C VAL A 100 5.30 14.43 0.82
N THR A 101 5.46 15.60 0.22
CA THR A 101 6.56 16.55 0.49
C THR A 101 5.98 17.81 1.16
N PRO A 102 6.82 18.76 1.62
CA PRO A 102 6.33 20.04 2.14
C PRO A 102 5.37 20.78 1.19
N ASN A 103 5.51 20.58 -0.12
CA ASN A 103 4.82 21.38 -1.13
C ASN A 103 3.95 20.56 -2.09
N GLN A 104 4.21 19.26 -2.25
CA GLN A 104 3.52 18.39 -3.21
C GLN A 104 2.97 17.14 -2.52
N ALA A 105 1.97 16.52 -3.13
CA ALA A 105 1.46 15.22 -2.74
C ALA A 105 1.16 14.44 -4.03
N LEU A 106 1.65 13.22 -4.11
CA LEU A 106 1.58 12.40 -5.32
C LEU A 106 1.16 10.99 -4.94
N LEU A 107 0.39 10.34 -5.81
CA LEU A 107 -0.06 8.96 -5.65
C LEU A 107 0.32 8.15 -6.90
N TRP A 108 1.13 7.11 -6.69
CA TRP A 108 1.48 6.12 -7.72
C TRP A 108 0.50 4.94 -7.61
N THR A 109 -0.11 4.54 -8.73
CA THR A 109 -0.99 3.35 -8.77
C THR A 109 -1.02 2.74 -10.18
N ASP A 110 -1.50 1.50 -10.27
CA ASP A 110 -1.60 0.76 -11.52
C ASP A 110 -2.88 1.08 -12.30
N SER A 111 -2.97 0.54 -13.52
CA SER A 111 -4.01 0.86 -14.50
C SER A 111 -5.43 0.48 -14.07
N ARG A 112 -5.60 -0.41 -13.10
CA ARG A 112 -6.93 -0.74 -12.52
C ARG A 112 -7.57 0.48 -11.87
N TYR A 113 -6.75 1.41 -11.37
CA TYR A 113 -7.18 2.46 -10.46
C TYR A 113 -7.07 3.88 -11.00
N TRP A 114 -6.53 4.10 -12.21
CA TRP A 114 -6.32 5.46 -12.73
C TRP A 114 -7.60 6.31 -12.73
N ILE A 115 -8.69 5.77 -13.29
CA ILE A 115 -9.98 6.47 -13.31
C ILE A 115 -10.49 6.66 -11.88
N GLN A 116 -10.38 5.63 -11.03
CA GLN A 116 -10.83 5.73 -9.63
C GLN A 116 -10.08 6.83 -8.87
N ALA A 117 -8.77 6.93 -9.04
CA ALA A 117 -7.94 7.94 -8.39
C ALA A 117 -8.33 9.37 -8.83
N GLU A 118 -8.54 9.60 -10.12
CA GLU A 118 -9.03 10.89 -10.64
C GLU A 118 -10.45 11.24 -10.16
N ARG A 119 -11.23 10.25 -9.72
CA ARG A 119 -12.58 10.47 -9.17
C ARG A 119 -12.61 10.72 -7.66
N GLN A 120 -11.59 10.29 -6.93
CA GLN A 120 -11.60 10.22 -5.47
C GLN A 120 -10.62 11.20 -4.81
N MET A 121 -9.55 11.58 -5.50
CA MET A 121 -8.60 12.57 -4.98
C MET A 121 -9.04 13.99 -5.29
N ASP A 122 -8.74 14.94 -4.40
CA ASP A 122 -8.87 16.36 -4.70
C ASP A 122 -7.66 16.91 -5.47
N CYS A 123 -7.65 18.21 -5.77
CA CYS A 123 -6.57 18.85 -6.54
C CYS A 123 -5.26 19.07 -5.77
N ASN A 124 -5.14 18.64 -4.52
CA ASN A 124 -3.85 18.66 -3.81
C ASN A 124 -2.93 17.52 -4.27
N TRP A 125 -3.48 16.50 -4.94
CA TRP A 125 -2.77 15.28 -5.32
C TRP A 125 -2.49 15.20 -6.82
N GLU A 126 -1.31 14.77 -7.19
CA GLU A 126 -0.98 14.38 -8.57
C GLU A 126 -1.04 12.85 -8.71
N LEU A 127 -1.72 12.36 -9.75
CA LEU A 127 -1.75 10.94 -10.07
C LEU A 127 -0.55 10.60 -10.97
N VAL A 128 0.25 9.63 -10.54
CA VAL A 128 1.34 9.08 -11.35
C VAL A 128 0.98 7.66 -11.82
N LYS A 129 0.94 7.49 -13.15
CA LYS A 129 0.49 6.25 -13.82
C LYS A 129 1.61 5.22 -13.99
N ASP A 130 2.36 5.01 -12.93
CA ASP A 130 3.43 4.00 -12.81
C ASP A 130 3.42 3.53 -11.36
N PRO A 131 3.21 2.25 -11.03
CA PRO A 131 3.26 1.80 -9.64
C PRO A 131 4.68 1.45 -9.17
N SER A 132 5.70 1.57 -10.03
CA SER A 132 7.03 1.03 -9.74
C SER A 132 7.80 1.85 -8.70
N ILE A 133 8.56 1.13 -7.85
CA ILE A 133 9.54 1.77 -6.95
C ILE A 133 10.53 2.62 -7.74
N ARG A 134 10.90 2.19 -8.96
CA ARG A 134 11.74 2.97 -9.87
C ARG A 134 11.14 4.36 -10.11
N GLY A 135 9.90 4.44 -10.58
CA GLY A 135 9.23 5.71 -10.86
C GLY A 135 9.16 6.62 -9.63
N ILE A 136 8.89 6.05 -8.45
CA ILE A 136 8.88 6.81 -7.19
C ILE A 136 10.28 7.35 -6.87
N THR A 137 11.30 6.49 -6.90
CA THR A 137 12.69 6.91 -6.60
C THR A 137 13.26 7.90 -7.59
N ASP A 138 12.94 7.76 -8.88
CA ASP A 138 13.39 8.70 -9.92
C ASP A 138 12.77 10.08 -9.68
N TRP A 139 11.49 10.12 -9.36
CA TRP A 139 10.81 11.36 -8.98
C TRP A 139 11.44 11.99 -7.72
N LEU A 140 11.70 11.20 -6.67
CA LEU A 140 12.33 11.67 -5.43
C LEU A 140 13.72 12.26 -5.71
N ILE A 141 14.55 11.60 -6.53
CA ILE A 141 15.89 12.07 -6.89
C ILE A 141 15.84 13.40 -7.64
N THR A 142 14.86 13.58 -8.54
CA THR A 142 14.70 14.82 -9.32
C THR A 142 14.16 15.99 -8.49
N HIS A 143 13.31 15.74 -7.50
CA HIS A 143 12.57 16.81 -6.80
C HIS A 143 13.08 17.13 -5.39
N ILE A 144 13.84 16.22 -4.77
CA ILE A 144 14.35 16.41 -3.42
C ILE A 144 15.85 16.69 -3.48
N SER A 145 16.31 17.67 -2.70
CA SER A 145 17.72 18.05 -2.59
C SER A 145 18.63 16.90 -2.12
N GLU A 146 19.91 16.99 -2.48
CA GLU A 146 20.92 16.05 -1.99
C GLU A 146 21.11 16.22 -0.48
N GLY A 147 21.47 15.12 0.21
CA GLY A 147 21.62 15.06 1.66
C GLY A 147 20.30 15.04 2.44
N ALA A 148 19.15 15.09 1.75
CA ALA A 148 17.85 15.07 2.40
C ALA A 148 17.44 13.67 2.86
N GLU A 149 16.67 13.64 3.95
CA GLU A 149 16.08 12.42 4.51
C GLU A 149 14.64 12.23 4.02
N ILE A 150 14.30 10.99 3.71
CA ILE A 150 12.97 10.56 3.25
C ILE A 150 12.42 9.61 4.31
N GLY A 151 11.36 10.03 5.00
CA GLY A 151 10.73 9.26 6.07
C GLY A 151 9.88 8.12 5.52
N PHE A 152 9.87 7.01 6.25
CA PHE A 152 8.94 5.90 6.02
C PHE A 152 8.64 5.18 7.35
N ASP A 153 7.51 4.49 7.40
CA ASP A 153 7.19 3.58 8.50
C ASP A 153 7.87 2.23 8.25
N PRO A 154 8.78 1.76 9.13
CA PRO A 154 9.50 0.50 8.93
C PRO A 154 8.61 -0.74 8.96
N PHE A 155 7.43 -0.68 9.57
CA PHE A 155 6.50 -1.82 9.61
C PHE A 155 5.75 -2.01 8.30
N LEU A 156 5.69 -0.99 7.43
CA LEU A 156 5.00 -1.06 6.15
C LEU A 156 5.91 -1.43 4.98
N PHE A 157 7.19 -1.72 5.25
CA PHE A 157 8.20 -2.06 4.25
C PHE A 157 8.72 -3.46 4.51
N SER A 158 8.67 -4.32 3.48
CA SER A 158 9.50 -5.53 3.50
C SER A 158 10.98 -5.17 3.42
N ILE A 159 11.86 -6.09 3.85
CA ILE A 159 13.31 -5.93 3.70
C ILE A 159 13.68 -5.75 2.22
N GLU A 160 13.00 -6.44 1.31
CA GLU A 160 13.21 -6.31 -0.13
C GLU A 160 12.80 -4.93 -0.63
N THR A 161 11.63 -4.44 -0.23
CA THR A 161 11.14 -3.09 -0.57
C THR A 161 12.13 -2.03 -0.09
N PHE A 162 12.58 -2.10 1.18
CA PHE A 162 13.58 -1.18 1.71
C PHE A 162 14.87 -1.19 0.89
N LYS A 163 15.40 -2.38 0.57
CA LYS A 163 16.60 -2.52 -0.27
C LYS A 163 16.39 -1.93 -1.67
N ALA A 164 15.23 -2.16 -2.28
CA ALA A 164 14.90 -1.67 -3.62
C ALA A 164 14.84 -0.13 -3.69
N TYR A 165 14.33 0.54 -2.65
CA TYR A 165 14.44 2.00 -2.53
C TYR A 165 15.89 2.43 -2.25
N ASN A 166 16.54 1.81 -1.28
CA ASN A 166 17.86 2.24 -0.81
C ASN A 166 18.94 2.13 -1.89
N VAL A 167 18.91 1.09 -2.72
CA VAL A 167 19.88 0.91 -3.83
C VAL A 167 19.80 2.01 -4.89
N ARG A 168 18.67 2.73 -4.97
CA ARG A 168 18.47 3.84 -5.90
C ARG A 168 18.70 5.20 -5.25
N LEU A 169 18.22 5.40 -4.02
CA LEU A 169 18.30 6.67 -3.31
C LEU A 169 19.70 6.95 -2.75
N ALA A 170 20.38 5.95 -2.19
CA ALA A 170 21.67 6.14 -1.53
C ALA A 170 22.78 6.60 -2.49
N PRO A 171 22.93 6.06 -3.72
CA PRO A 171 23.91 6.57 -4.68
C PRO A 171 23.65 8.02 -5.11
N ALA A 172 22.40 8.45 -5.04
CA ALA A 172 22.01 9.84 -5.26
C ALA A 172 22.10 10.67 -3.98
N ASN A 173 22.75 10.23 -2.90
CA ASN A 173 22.86 10.99 -1.64
C ASN A 173 21.50 11.38 -1.04
N ARG A 174 20.47 10.51 -1.15
CA ARG A 174 19.20 10.63 -0.41
C ARG A 174 19.07 9.43 0.52
N THR A 175 18.68 9.65 1.77
CA THR A 175 18.65 8.59 2.80
C THR A 175 17.22 8.28 3.22
N LEU A 176 16.94 6.99 3.42
CA LEU A 176 15.69 6.57 4.05
C LEU A 176 15.81 6.69 5.57
N LYS A 177 14.88 7.40 6.19
CA LYS A 177 14.77 7.56 7.64
C LYS A 177 13.62 6.72 8.17
N SER A 178 13.95 5.71 8.98
CA SER A 178 12.97 4.88 9.67
C SER A 178 12.26 5.69 10.76
N LEU A 179 10.93 5.73 10.69
CA LEU A 179 10.06 6.41 11.64
C LEU A 179 9.01 5.43 12.17
N PRO A 180 9.29 4.72 13.29
CA PRO A 180 8.39 3.70 13.85
C PRO A 180 7.01 4.23 14.24
N ASP A 181 6.91 5.49 14.68
CA ASP A 181 5.62 6.12 14.87
C ASP A 181 5.09 6.63 13.53
N ASN A 182 4.05 5.99 13.00
CA ASN A 182 3.44 6.41 11.74
C ASN A 182 2.90 7.86 11.82
N LEU A 183 3.31 8.72 10.90
CA LEU A 183 2.92 10.14 10.93
C LEU A 183 1.46 10.36 10.54
N VAL A 184 0.87 9.47 9.74
CA VAL A 184 -0.56 9.52 9.41
C VAL A 184 -1.38 9.25 10.66
N ASP A 185 -0.98 8.25 11.45
CA ASP A 185 -1.66 7.90 12.71
C ASP A 185 -1.65 9.07 13.71
N LYS A 186 -0.58 9.88 13.74
CA LYS A 186 -0.48 11.08 14.60
C LYS A 186 -1.48 12.18 14.25
N VAL A 187 -1.94 12.25 13.00
CA VAL A 187 -2.84 13.31 12.51
C VAL A 187 -4.26 12.80 12.23
N TRP A 188 -4.48 11.49 12.30
CA TRP A 188 -5.77 10.85 12.09
C TRP A 188 -6.54 10.76 13.41
N THR A 189 -7.27 11.84 13.74
CA THR A 189 -7.95 11.99 15.04
C THR A 189 -9.12 11.02 15.26
N ASP A 190 -9.78 10.59 14.19
CA ASP A 190 -10.92 9.68 14.19
C ASP A 190 -10.55 8.30 13.64
N ARG A 191 -9.30 7.85 13.89
CA ARG A 191 -8.82 6.55 13.42
C ARG A 191 -9.67 5.42 14.00
N PRO A 192 -10.18 4.49 13.17
CA PRO A 192 -10.94 3.35 13.67
C PRO A 192 -10.16 2.54 14.71
N PRO A 193 -10.81 2.05 15.78
CA PRO A 193 -10.17 1.19 16.76
C PRO A 193 -9.79 -0.16 16.14
N LEU A 194 -8.99 -0.94 16.87
CA LEU A 194 -8.84 -2.36 16.54
C LEU A 194 -10.22 -3.05 16.65
N PRO A 195 -10.59 -3.91 15.69
CA PRO A 195 -11.78 -4.75 15.82
C PRO A 195 -11.70 -5.59 17.10
N PRO A 196 -12.84 -5.90 17.74
CA PRO A 196 -12.84 -6.80 18.89
C PRO A 196 -12.43 -8.21 18.46
N ASP A 197 -11.53 -8.82 19.23
CA ASP A 197 -11.00 -10.17 18.94
C ASP A 197 -12.13 -11.21 18.97
N SER A 198 -12.32 -11.94 17.87
CA SER A 198 -13.13 -13.16 17.86
C SER A 198 -12.36 -14.33 17.23
N ILE A 199 -11.30 -14.76 17.92
CA ILE A 199 -10.49 -15.87 17.50
C ILE A 199 -11.19 -17.19 17.84
N PHE A 200 -11.34 -18.08 16.87
CA PHE A 200 -11.93 -19.40 17.05
C PHE A 200 -11.09 -20.51 16.45
N LYS A 201 -11.11 -21.67 17.09
CA LYS A 201 -10.47 -22.89 16.58
C LYS A 201 -11.38 -23.54 15.54
N LEU A 202 -10.80 -23.96 14.42
CA LEU A 202 -11.51 -24.80 13.46
C LEU A 202 -11.79 -26.20 14.06
N PRO A 203 -12.95 -26.82 13.78
CA PRO A 203 -13.25 -28.17 14.24
C PRO A 203 -12.25 -29.22 13.73
N ASP A 204 -11.87 -30.16 14.58
CA ASP A 204 -10.94 -31.24 14.21
C ASP A 204 -11.51 -32.15 13.09
N SER A 205 -12.85 -32.18 12.90
CA SER A 205 -13.49 -32.90 11.79
C SER A 205 -13.21 -32.31 10.40
N ILE A 206 -12.85 -31.02 10.34
CA ILE A 206 -12.50 -30.33 9.09
C ILE A 206 -10.99 -30.40 8.84
N ILE A 207 -10.21 -30.69 9.88
CA ILE A 207 -8.75 -30.57 9.86
C ILE A 207 -8.09 -31.93 10.00
N GLU A 208 -7.40 -32.36 8.96
CA GLU A 208 -6.67 -33.63 8.95
C GLU A 208 -5.29 -33.55 9.64
N ARG A 209 -4.88 -32.35 10.08
CA ARG A 209 -3.57 -32.10 10.72
C ARG A 209 -3.65 -31.15 11.92
N SER A 210 -3.39 -31.67 13.11
CA SER A 210 -3.21 -30.88 14.33
C SER A 210 -2.05 -29.88 14.21
N TRP A 211 -2.11 -28.80 15.00
CA TRP A 211 -1.06 -27.77 15.01
C TRP A 211 0.27 -28.34 15.50
N GLN A 212 0.25 -29.30 16.43
CA GLN A 212 1.45 -29.97 16.95
C GLN A 212 2.21 -30.70 15.84
N MET A 213 1.49 -31.39 14.94
CA MET A 213 2.11 -32.05 13.79
C MET A 213 2.77 -31.03 12.86
N LYS A 214 2.10 -29.90 12.59
CA LYS A 214 2.65 -28.82 11.74
C LYS A 214 3.91 -28.19 12.36
N VAL A 215 3.89 -27.92 13.66
CA VAL A 215 5.05 -27.43 14.42
C VAL A 215 6.19 -28.45 14.40
N GLY A 216 5.87 -29.74 14.58
CA GLY A 216 6.84 -30.84 14.51
C GLY A 216 7.59 -30.86 13.17
N ASP A 217 6.83 -30.75 12.07
CA ASP A 217 7.39 -30.68 10.72
C ASP A 217 8.27 -29.44 10.50
N ILE A 218 7.83 -28.26 10.94
CA ILE A 218 8.64 -27.04 10.80
C ILE A 218 9.93 -27.17 11.61
N ARG A 219 9.87 -27.69 12.84
CA ARG A 219 11.07 -27.94 13.66
C ARG A 219 12.00 -28.97 13.02
N GLN A 220 11.46 -29.96 12.32
CA GLN A 220 12.26 -30.90 11.54
C GLN A 220 12.96 -30.21 10.37
N GLN A 221 12.25 -29.36 9.62
CA GLN A 221 12.83 -28.54 8.55
C GLN A 221 13.92 -27.60 9.08
N ILE A 222 13.73 -26.99 10.25
CA ILE A 222 14.76 -26.17 10.93
C ILE A 222 16.04 -26.99 11.17
N ARG A 223 15.91 -28.22 11.69
CA ARG A 223 17.05 -29.11 11.96
C ARG A 223 17.76 -29.56 10.68
N ASP A 224 17.00 -29.89 9.65
CA ASP A 224 17.53 -30.43 8.39
C ASP A 224 18.11 -29.36 7.48
N ASN A 225 17.75 -28.09 7.68
CA ASN A 225 18.25 -26.98 6.90
C ASN A 225 19.80 -26.83 7.05
N PRO A 226 20.56 -26.69 5.95
CA PRO A 226 22.01 -26.57 5.99
C PRO A 226 22.51 -25.31 6.71
N TYR A 227 21.71 -24.25 6.75
CA TYR A 227 22.03 -22.99 7.42
C TYR A 227 21.75 -23.00 8.92
N LYS A 228 21.17 -24.10 9.46
CA LYS A 228 20.89 -24.31 10.88
C LYS A 228 20.23 -23.10 11.57
N PRO A 229 19.08 -22.61 11.06
CA PRO A 229 18.36 -21.52 11.71
C PRO A 229 17.94 -21.94 13.13
N THR A 230 17.83 -20.98 14.04
CA THR A 230 17.42 -21.24 15.43
C THR A 230 15.94 -20.93 15.68
N ALA A 231 15.31 -20.18 14.77
CA ALA A 231 13.92 -19.79 14.86
C ALA A 231 13.33 -19.46 13.48
N VAL A 232 12.01 -19.42 13.42
CA VAL A 232 11.20 -18.93 12.29
C VAL A 232 10.24 -17.86 12.83
N LEU A 233 10.24 -16.69 12.21
CA LEU A 233 9.27 -15.63 12.47
C LEU A 233 8.21 -15.67 11.37
N LEU A 234 6.96 -15.91 11.75
CA LEU A 234 5.80 -15.80 10.88
C LEU A 234 5.18 -14.42 11.10
N SER A 235 5.22 -13.60 10.05
CA SER A 235 4.56 -12.29 10.01
C SER A 235 3.30 -12.31 9.17
N ALA A 236 3.13 -13.26 8.27
CA ALA A 236 1.91 -13.35 7.48
C ALA A 236 0.77 -13.93 8.35
N LEU A 237 -0.40 -13.31 8.29
CA LEU A 237 -1.52 -13.64 9.18
C LEU A 237 -2.12 -15.02 8.88
N ASP A 238 -2.15 -15.39 7.61
CA ASP A 238 -2.62 -16.67 7.10
C ASP A 238 -1.70 -17.83 7.52
N GLU A 239 -0.39 -17.62 7.54
CA GLU A 239 0.58 -18.61 8.04
C GLU A 239 0.36 -18.93 9.52
N THR A 240 0.17 -17.90 10.36
CA THR A 240 -0.12 -18.08 11.78
C THR A 240 -1.48 -18.76 12.00
N ALA A 241 -2.52 -18.32 11.28
CA ALA A 241 -3.84 -18.92 11.32
C ALA A 241 -3.83 -20.40 10.89
N TRP A 242 -3.03 -20.73 9.85
CA TRP A 242 -2.86 -22.10 9.38
C TRP A 242 -2.09 -22.96 10.37
N LEU A 243 -1.00 -22.45 10.94
CA LEU A 243 -0.15 -23.20 11.87
C LEU A 243 -0.96 -23.68 13.08
N PHE A 244 -1.75 -22.80 13.68
CA PHE A 244 -2.51 -23.08 14.90
C PHE A 244 -3.93 -23.58 14.67
N ASN A 245 -4.38 -23.74 13.42
CA ASN A 245 -5.77 -24.10 13.10
C ASN A 245 -6.79 -23.10 13.68
N LEU A 246 -6.41 -21.82 13.76
CA LEU A 246 -7.23 -20.74 14.28
C LEU A 246 -7.73 -19.84 13.15
N ARG A 247 -8.85 -19.17 13.35
CA ARG A 247 -9.40 -18.15 12.45
C ARG A 247 -9.85 -16.95 13.27
N GLY A 248 -9.94 -15.80 12.60
CA GLY A 248 -10.38 -14.54 13.18
C GLY A 248 -11.20 -13.74 12.18
N ASN A 249 -11.39 -12.45 12.45
CA ASN A 249 -12.20 -11.55 11.64
C ASN A 249 -11.69 -10.10 11.65
N ASP A 250 -10.38 -9.91 11.89
CA ASP A 250 -9.80 -8.57 12.06
C ASP A 250 -9.74 -7.79 10.74
N ILE A 251 -9.70 -8.50 9.61
CA ILE A 251 -9.68 -7.93 8.27
C ILE A 251 -10.94 -8.37 7.52
N PRO A 252 -11.72 -7.45 6.94
CA PRO A 252 -12.91 -7.80 6.16
C PRO A 252 -12.60 -8.83 5.07
N TYR A 253 -13.48 -9.83 4.92
CA TYR A 253 -13.38 -10.94 3.96
C TYR A 253 -12.21 -11.91 4.16
N ASN A 254 -11.31 -11.65 5.11
CA ASN A 254 -10.16 -12.48 5.41
C ASN A 254 -10.28 -13.05 6.83
N PRO A 255 -10.40 -14.38 7.00
CA PRO A 255 -10.67 -14.98 8.31
C PRO A 255 -9.41 -15.10 9.19
N PHE A 256 -8.64 -14.02 9.29
CA PHE A 256 -7.35 -13.95 10.00
C PHE A 256 -7.40 -12.94 11.15
N PHE A 257 -6.39 -12.97 12.00
CA PHE A 257 -6.26 -12.14 13.20
C PHE A 257 -4.83 -11.60 13.31
N TYR A 258 -4.68 -10.34 13.74
CA TYR A 258 -3.40 -9.66 13.84
C TYR A 258 -2.48 -10.37 14.85
N SER A 259 -1.40 -10.95 14.34
CA SER A 259 -0.45 -11.69 15.17
C SER A 259 0.93 -11.85 14.52
N TYR A 260 1.93 -11.98 15.38
CA TYR A 260 3.25 -12.49 15.00
C TYR A 260 3.54 -13.77 15.79
N THR A 261 4.17 -14.73 15.11
CA THR A 261 4.58 -16.00 15.74
C THR A 261 6.08 -16.19 15.60
N LEU A 262 6.80 -16.32 16.72
CA LEU A 262 8.19 -16.75 16.72
C LEU A 262 8.27 -18.19 17.22
N LEU A 263 8.60 -19.10 16.30
CA LEU A 263 8.75 -20.52 16.56
C LEU A 263 10.23 -20.87 16.69
N THR A 264 10.64 -21.40 17.84
CA THR A 264 11.98 -21.96 18.07
C THR A 264 11.90 -23.49 18.14
N LEU A 265 13.05 -24.15 18.35
CA LEU A 265 13.10 -25.59 18.54
C LEU A 265 12.33 -26.06 19.78
N ASP A 266 12.23 -25.21 20.80
CA ASP A 266 11.69 -25.58 22.11
C ASP A 266 10.45 -24.76 22.48
N GLU A 267 10.36 -23.52 22.01
CA GLU A 267 9.33 -22.56 22.43
C GLU A 267 8.53 -22.01 21.25
N ILE A 268 7.34 -21.49 21.56
CA ILE A 268 6.48 -20.76 20.64
C ILE A 268 6.04 -19.47 21.33
N TRP A 269 6.36 -18.34 20.71
CA TRP A 269 5.99 -17.02 21.19
C TRP A 269 4.95 -16.44 20.25
N GLN A 270 3.81 -16.04 20.80
CA GLN A 270 2.72 -15.45 20.02
C GLN A 270 2.32 -14.10 20.60
N VAL A 271 2.37 -13.08 19.75
CA VAL A 271 1.97 -11.73 20.12
C VAL A 271 0.69 -11.43 19.36
N TYR A 272 -0.40 -11.21 20.08
CA TYR A 272 -1.65 -10.65 19.56
C TYR A 272 -1.64 -9.14 19.77
N CYS A 273 -2.25 -8.39 18.85
CA CYS A 273 -2.26 -6.92 18.93
C CYS A 273 -2.94 -6.38 20.21
N SER A 274 -3.73 -7.22 20.89
CA SER A 274 -4.43 -6.96 22.15
C SER A 274 -3.78 -7.58 23.40
N PHE A 275 -2.98 -8.66 23.27
CA PHE A 275 -2.37 -9.39 24.40
C PHE A 275 -1.07 -10.15 24.00
N VAL A 276 -0.09 -10.21 24.89
CA VAL A 276 1.09 -11.09 24.75
C VAL A 276 0.80 -12.42 25.43
N HIS A 277 0.81 -13.53 24.68
CA HIS A 277 0.64 -14.88 25.23
C HIS A 277 1.91 -15.73 25.04
N PHE A 278 2.37 -16.35 26.12
CA PHE A 278 3.48 -17.30 26.09
C PHE A 278 2.92 -18.70 25.83
N VAL A 279 3.36 -19.37 24.76
CA VAL A 279 3.04 -20.78 24.51
C VAL A 279 4.32 -21.60 24.67
N VAL A 280 4.69 -21.84 25.93
CA VAL A 280 5.65 -22.91 26.28
C VAL A 280 4.98 -24.24 25.95
N PRO A 281 5.68 -25.30 25.51
CA PRO A 281 5.08 -26.62 25.28
C PRO A 281 4.61 -27.23 26.62
N LYS A 282 3.45 -26.78 27.09
CA LYS A 282 2.54 -27.47 27.98
C LYS A 282 1.21 -27.61 27.23
N PRO A 283 0.39 -28.64 27.53
CA PRO A 283 -0.79 -28.96 26.73
C PRO A 283 -1.67 -27.73 26.55
N PHE A 284 -1.94 -27.39 25.29
CA PHE A 284 -2.78 -26.28 24.85
C PHE A 284 -4.25 -26.64 25.10
N GLU A 285 -4.65 -26.67 26.39
CA GLU A 285 -6.00 -27.04 26.84
C GLU A 285 -6.80 -25.86 27.44
N SER A 286 -6.27 -24.62 27.43
CA SER A 286 -6.91 -23.51 28.16
C SER A 286 -7.21 -22.25 27.34
N LEU A 287 -7.43 -22.37 26.03
CA LEU A 287 -8.22 -21.37 25.30
C LEU A 287 -9.67 -21.85 25.24
N GLN A 288 -10.43 -21.59 26.30
CA GLN A 288 -11.88 -21.44 26.19
C GLN A 288 -12.17 -19.96 25.97
N PRO A 289 -13.00 -19.59 24.98
CA PRO A 289 -13.51 -18.21 24.88
C PRO A 289 -14.31 -17.87 26.15
N PRO A 290 -14.43 -16.57 26.51
CA PRO A 290 -15.23 -16.14 27.66
C PRO A 290 -16.69 -16.60 27.58
#